data_AF-A0A395IYE8-F1
#
_entry.id   AF-A0A395IYE8-F1
#
_cell.length_a   1.000
_cell.length_b   1.000
_cell.length_c   1.000
_cell.angle_alpha   90.00
_cell.angle_beta   90.00
_cell.angle_gamma   90.00
#
_symmetry.space_group_name_H-M   'P 1'
#
loop_
_entity.id
_entity.type
_entity.pdbx_description
1 polymer ?
#
loop_
_entity_poly.entity_id
_entity_poly.type
_entity_poly.pdbx_seq_one_letter_code
_entity_poly.pdbx_strand_id
1 'polypeptide(L)'
;MISVLAGFTGLFEAIRLGGLNREEKLLMQRVIWRRCLLRDDWAAINNTEAKDDQSVEDQLKTTALYWTLKACFKNRIFEKDLTIKPLIPQEVIGACTDELEQRWSRIDASMRERMMQDHQMEDDALTPYLETARLEKWHQQALEIAKVDFRNEIGAETSEGSIMDREAARTLEELEKSIADNEKGRAEDMLMSKPRHKAKPKFDGRGSASGSVRSGSFRSSVKLY
;
A
#
# COMPACT_ATOMS: atom_id res chain seq x y z
N MET A 1 0.15 -10.05 14.10
CA MET A 1 0.03 -10.28 12.64
C MET A 1 0.84 -9.26 11.84
N ILE A 2 0.58 -7.95 11.95
CA ILE A 2 1.29 -6.86 11.21
C ILE A 2 2.83 -6.94 11.33
N SER A 3 3.39 -7.24 12.50
CA SER A 3 4.85 -7.38 12.69
C SER A 3 5.48 -8.60 12.00
N VAL A 4 4.69 -9.65 11.72
CA VAL A 4 5.16 -10.87 11.02
C VAL A 4 5.13 -10.65 9.50
N LEU A 5 4.14 -9.90 9.01
CA LEU A 5 4.00 -9.56 7.58
C LEU A 5 5.12 -8.63 7.09
N ALA A 6 5.45 -7.62 7.91
CA ALA A 6 6.60 -6.76 7.65
C ALA A 6 7.93 -7.55 7.68
N GLY A 7 7.99 -8.64 8.45
CA GLY A 7 9.17 -9.49 8.57
C GLY A 7 9.53 -10.17 7.25
N PHE A 8 8.66 -11.04 6.73
CA PHE A 8 9.01 -11.86 5.55
C PHE A 8 9.10 -11.05 4.26
N THR A 9 8.15 -10.14 4.00
CA THR A 9 8.24 -9.28 2.80
C THR A 9 9.44 -8.33 2.87
N GLY A 10 9.79 -7.83 4.05
CA GLY A 10 11.00 -7.03 4.25
C GLY A 10 12.28 -7.80 3.94
N LEU A 11 12.33 -9.10 4.23
CA LEU A 11 13.47 -9.95 3.88
C LEU A 11 13.61 -10.14 2.35
N PHE A 12 12.51 -10.31 1.62
CA PHE A 12 12.58 -10.34 0.15
C PHE A 12 13.06 -9.02 -0.44
N GLU A 13 12.63 -7.89 0.12
CA GLU A 13 13.12 -6.58 -0.31
C GLU A 13 14.62 -6.41 0.00
N ALA A 14 15.09 -6.93 1.13
CA ALA A 14 16.51 -6.95 1.47
C ALA A 14 17.34 -7.83 0.51
N ILE A 15 16.84 -9.01 0.13
CA ILE A 15 17.47 -9.86 -0.90
C ILE A 15 17.53 -9.13 -2.24
N ARG A 16 16.45 -8.44 -2.62
CA ARG A 16 16.34 -7.70 -3.87
C ARG A 16 17.38 -6.59 -3.96
N LEU A 17 17.51 -5.81 -2.89
CA LEU A 17 18.41 -4.65 -2.81
C LEU A 17 19.86 -5.03 -2.48
N GLY A 18 20.08 -6.22 -1.90
CA GLY A 18 21.39 -6.72 -1.53
C GLY A 18 22.24 -7.16 -2.72
N GLY A 19 23.57 -7.09 -2.56
CA GLY A 19 24.55 -7.53 -3.56
C GLY A 19 24.78 -9.05 -3.63
N LEU A 20 23.76 -9.85 -3.31
CA LEU A 20 23.84 -11.32 -3.34
C LEU A 20 23.84 -11.83 -4.78
N ASN A 21 24.63 -12.88 -5.05
CA ASN A 21 24.59 -13.57 -6.32
C ASN A 21 23.31 -14.43 -6.45
N ARG A 22 23.08 -15.01 -7.63
CA ARG A 22 21.82 -15.73 -7.92
C ARG A 22 21.60 -16.95 -7.02
N GLU A 23 22.65 -17.70 -6.70
CA GLU A 23 22.58 -18.90 -5.87
C GLU A 23 22.30 -18.53 -4.41
N GLU A 24 23.02 -17.51 -3.90
CA GLU A 24 22.80 -16.96 -2.55
C GLU A 24 21.37 -16.42 -2.40
N LYS A 25 20.88 -15.69 -3.40
CA LYS A 25 19.50 -15.21 -3.44
C LYS A 25 18.52 -16.38 -3.38
N LEU A 26 18.74 -17.45 -4.15
CA LEU A 26 17.86 -18.61 -4.16
C LEU A 26 17.87 -19.33 -2.82
N LEU A 27 19.05 -19.55 -2.21
CA LEU A 27 19.16 -20.18 -0.90
C LEU A 27 18.43 -19.39 0.18
N MET A 28 18.59 -18.06 0.20
CA MET A 28 17.87 -17.20 1.14
C MET A 28 16.36 -17.21 0.90
N GLN A 29 15.90 -17.23 -0.36
CA GLN A 29 14.49 -17.38 -0.68
C GLN A 29 13.91 -18.69 -0.14
N ARG A 30 14.62 -19.82 -0.32
CA ARG A 30 14.19 -21.14 0.20
C ARG A 30 14.03 -21.11 1.71
N VAL A 31 15.00 -20.56 2.43
CA VAL A 31 14.93 -20.41 3.90
C VAL A 31 13.75 -19.54 4.33
N ILE A 32 13.53 -18.39 3.67
CA ILE A 32 12.42 -17.50 3.98
C ILE A 32 11.08 -18.19 3.76
N TRP A 33 10.92 -18.84 2.60
CA TRP A 33 9.68 -19.55 2.28
C TRP A 33 9.43 -20.73 3.20
N ARG A 34 10.45 -21.53 3.54
CA ARG A 34 10.33 -22.61 4.53
C ARG A 34 9.82 -22.09 5.87
N ARG A 35 10.39 -21.00 6.39
CA ARG A 35 9.95 -20.38 7.65
C ARG A 35 8.56 -19.78 7.57
N CYS A 36 8.18 -19.25 6.42
CA CYS A 36 6.83 -18.76 6.16
C CYS A 36 5.83 -19.94 6.19
N LEU A 37 6.15 -21.05 5.53
CA LEU A 37 5.34 -22.26 5.51
C LEU A 37 5.25 -22.90 6.90
N LEU A 38 6.32 -22.95 7.68
CA LEU A 38 6.28 -23.52 9.04
C LEU A 38 5.50 -22.67 10.06
N ARG A 39 5.04 -21.47 9.68
CA ARG A 39 4.41 -20.54 10.62
C ARG A 39 2.99 -20.94 10.99
N ASP A 40 2.32 -21.67 10.10
CA ASP A 40 0.91 -22.02 10.21
C ASP A 40 0.75 -23.52 10.48
N ASP A 41 -0.33 -23.87 11.19
CA ASP A 41 -0.71 -25.27 11.42
C ASP A 41 -1.51 -25.79 10.22
N TRP A 42 -0.80 -26.41 9.28
CA TRP A 42 -1.42 -26.95 8.07
C TRP A 42 -2.25 -28.20 8.31
N ALA A 43 -2.00 -28.94 9.40
CA ALA A 43 -2.87 -30.06 9.76
C ALA A 43 -4.26 -29.56 10.15
N ALA A 44 -4.34 -28.45 10.90
CA ALA A 44 -5.59 -27.80 11.25
C ALA A 44 -6.33 -27.17 10.05
N ILE A 45 -5.59 -26.65 9.06
CA ILE A 45 -6.16 -26.14 7.80
C ILE A 45 -6.67 -27.30 6.93
N ASN A 46 -5.90 -28.38 6.84
CA ASN A 46 -6.25 -29.56 6.07
C ASN A 46 -7.47 -30.30 6.63
N ASN A 47 -7.77 -30.14 7.92
CA ASN A 47 -9.02 -30.61 8.50
C ASN A 47 -10.18 -29.71 8.03
N THR A 48 -10.81 -30.12 6.92
CA THR A 48 -11.95 -29.45 6.30
C THR A 48 -13.29 -30.08 6.65
N GLU A 49 -13.36 -30.97 7.64
CA GLU A 49 -14.65 -31.56 8.03
C GLU A 49 -15.64 -30.46 8.44
N ALA A 50 -16.83 -30.50 7.84
CA ALA A 50 -17.91 -29.52 8.04
C ALA A 50 -17.59 -28.05 7.71
N LYS A 51 -16.51 -27.77 6.96
CA LYS A 51 -16.23 -26.42 6.42
C LYS A 51 -16.73 -26.31 4.98
N ASP A 52 -17.37 -25.20 4.65
CA ASP A 52 -17.63 -24.83 3.26
C ASP A 52 -16.38 -24.19 2.62
N ASP A 53 -16.41 -24.04 1.29
CA ASP A 53 -15.27 -23.49 0.53
C ASP A 53 -14.91 -22.07 0.99
N GLN A 54 -15.90 -21.26 1.38
CA GLN A 54 -15.68 -19.90 1.86
C GLN A 54 -14.94 -19.89 3.20
N SER A 55 -15.31 -20.76 4.12
CA SER A 55 -14.65 -20.91 5.42
C SER A 55 -13.20 -21.36 5.26
N VAL A 56 -12.92 -22.26 4.31
CA VAL A 56 -11.54 -22.67 3.97
C VAL A 56 -10.74 -21.51 3.39
N GLU A 57 -11.33 -20.73 2.48
CA GLU A 57 -10.70 -19.54 1.92
C GLU A 57 -10.39 -18.50 3.01
N ASP A 58 -11.35 -18.20 3.88
CA ASP A 58 -11.17 -17.25 4.98
C ASP A 58 -10.06 -17.72 5.93
N GLN A 59 -9.98 -19.02 6.22
CA GLN A 59 -8.91 -19.59 7.01
C GLN A 59 -7.54 -19.42 6.32
N LEU A 60 -7.44 -19.69 5.01
CA LEU A 60 -6.22 -19.45 4.24
C LEU A 60 -5.81 -17.96 4.29
N LYS A 61 -6.77 -17.03 4.26
CA LYS A 61 -6.52 -15.59 4.38
C LYS A 61 -5.97 -15.17 5.75
N THR A 62 -6.02 -16.04 6.76
CA THR A 62 -5.38 -15.79 8.07
C THR A 62 -3.91 -16.22 8.13
N THR A 63 -3.44 -17.00 7.16
CA THR A 63 -2.09 -17.60 7.16
C THR A 63 -0.99 -16.59 6.90
N ALA A 64 0.20 -16.83 7.46
CA ALA A 64 1.39 -16.04 7.15
C ALA A 64 1.75 -16.14 5.67
N LEU A 65 1.52 -17.30 5.05
CA LEU A 65 1.75 -17.54 3.63
C LEU A 65 0.93 -16.59 2.75
N TYR A 66 -0.39 -16.56 2.93
CA TYR A 66 -1.29 -15.69 2.15
C TYR A 66 -0.87 -14.23 2.24
N TRP A 67 -0.66 -13.73 3.46
CA TRP A 67 -0.32 -12.33 3.64
C TRP A 67 1.05 -11.97 3.06
N THR A 68 2.03 -12.87 3.15
CA THR A 68 3.35 -12.67 2.55
C THR A 68 3.25 -12.60 1.03
N LEU A 69 2.48 -13.50 0.41
CA LEU A 69 2.22 -13.51 -1.03
C LEU A 69 1.52 -12.22 -1.47
N LYS A 70 0.46 -11.83 -0.78
CA LYS A 70 -0.29 -10.59 -1.04
C LYS A 70 0.61 -9.36 -0.94
N ALA A 71 1.45 -9.29 0.09
CA ALA A 71 2.39 -8.20 0.28
C ALA A 71 3.48 -8.18 -0.81
N CYS A 72 3.98 -9.34 -1.27
CA CYS A 72 4.90 -9.42 -2.40
C CYS A 72 4.27 -8.90 -3.70
N PHE A 73 3.00 -9.21 -3.97
CA PHE A 73 2.26 -8.64 -5.10
C PHE A 73 2.08 -7.13 -4.97
N LYS A 74 1.60 -6.66 -3.82
CA LYS A 74 1.37 -5.23 -3.56
C LYS A 74 2.65 -4.40 -3.72
N ASN A 75 3.78 -4.92 -3.27
CA ASN A 75 5.08 -4.25 -3.40
C ASN A 75 5.78 -4.50 -4.75
N ARG A 76 5.16 -5.28 -5.64
CA ARG A 76 5.66 -5.68 -6.97
C ARG A 76 7.02 -6.37 -6.89
N ILE A 77 7.26 -7.16 -5.84
CA ILE A 77 8.55 -7.84 -5.62
C ILE A 77 8.88 -8.75 -6.79
N PHE A 78 7.91 -9.58 -7.21
CA PHE A 78 8.07 -10.54 -8.30
C PHE A 78 8.24 -9.88 -9.69
N GLU A 79 7.78 -8.64 -9.85
CA GLU A 79 7.92 -7.88 -11.11
C GLU A 79 9.26 -7.14 -11.16
N LYS A 80 9.69 -6.58 -10.02
CA LYS A 80 10.94 -5.80 -9.90
C LYS A 80 12.19 -6.66 -9.97
N ASP A 81 12.12 -7.92 -9.54
CA ASP A 81 13.23 -8.87 -9.61
C ASP A 81 12.71 -10.27 -9.96
N LEU A 82 12.88 -10.66 -11.22
CA LEU A 82 12.45 -11.96 -11.76
C LEU A 82 13.17 -13.16 -11.15
N THR A 83 14.25 -12.91 -10.39
CA THR A 83 14.94 -13.98 -9.63
C THR A 83 14.22 -14.33 -8.35
N ILE A 84 13.30 -13.48 -7.87
CA ILE A 84 12.47 -13.74 -6.68
C ILE A 84 11.14 -14.34 -7.12
N LYS A 85 10.80 -15.51 -6.57
CA LYS A 85 9.60 -16.26 -6.97
C LYS A 85 8.86 -16.84 -5.74
N PRO A 86 7.53 -17.06 -5.83
CA PRO A 86 6.80 -17.85 -4.84
C PRO A 86 7.17 -19.33 -5.01
N LEU A 87 8.17 -19.80 -4.26
CA LEU A 87 8.68 -21.17 -4.37
C LEU A 87 7.65 -22.15 -3.81
N ILE A 88 7.46 -23.27 -4.51
CA ILE A 88 6.55 -24.32 -4.00
C ILE A 88 7.18 -25.04 -2.80
N PRO A 89 6.37 -25.66 -1.93
CA PRO A 89 6.87 -26.29 -0.71
C PRO A 89 7.98 -27.34 -0.91
N GLN A 90 8.00 -28.05 -2.04
CA GLN A 90 9.07 -29.01 -2.35
C GLN A 90 10.39 -28.33 -2.71
N GLU A 91 10.36 -27.12 -3.29
CA GLU A 91 11.56 -26.39 -3.68
C GLU A 91 12.33 -25.84 -2.48
N VAL A 92 11.72 -25.77 -1.29
CA VAL A 92 12.35 -25.15 -0.12
C VAL A 92 13.11 -26.13 0.77
N ILE A 93 12.85 -27.43 0.65
CA ILE A 93 13.51 -28.50 1.41
C ILE A 93 14.98 -28.62 1.03
N GLY A 94 15.86 -28.91 1.99
CA GLY A 94 17.31 -29.11 1.80
C GLY A 94 18.11 -27.80 1.72
N ALA A 95 17.47 -26.65 2.00
CA ALA A 95 18.17 -25.38 2.03
C ALA A 95 19.03 -25.27 3.30
N CYS A 96 20.34 -25.13 3.09
CA CYS A 96 21.36 -24.96 4.13
C CYS A 96 21.53 -26.15 5.10
N THR A 97 21.17 -27.37 4.69
CA THR A 97 21.33 -28.60 5.50
C THR A 97 22.69 -29.28 5.34
N ASP A 98 23.23 -29.30 4.12
CA ASP A 98 24.40 -30.14 3.79
C ASP A 98 25.66 -29.31 3.55
N GLU A 99 25.51 -28.09 3.02
CA GLU A 99 26.61 -27.17 2.77
C GLU A 99 26.22 -25.75 3.22
N LEU A 100 27.00 -25.20 4.16
CA LEU A 100 26.99 -23.77 4.44
C LEU A 100 27.94 -23.09 3.47
N GLU A 101 27.43 -22.11 2.73
CA GLU A 101 28.18 -21.32 1.74
C GLU A 101 29.55 -20.87 2.28
N GLN A 102 30.51 -20.71 1.37
CA GLN A 102 31.88 -20.26 1.66
C GLN A 102 31.92 -18.95 2.50
N ARG A 103 30.89 -18.11 2.44
CA ARG A 103 30.78 -16.89 3.25
C ARG A 103 30.77 -17.16 4.76
N TRP A 104 30.32 -18.34 5.18
CA TRP A 104 30.28 -18.77 6.57
C TRP A 104 31.60 -19.40 7.02
N SER A 105 32.59 -19.56 6.14
CA SER A 105 33.91 -20.14 6.48
C SER A 105 34.65 -19.41 7.59
N ARG A 106 34.35 -18.12 7.82
CA ARG A 106 34.92 -17.32 8.90
C ARG A 106 34.27 -17.58 10.26
N ILE A 107 33.16 -18.32 10.29
CA ILE A 107 32.46 -18.71 11.51
C ILE A 107 33.03 -20.04 12.03
N ASP A 108 33.14 -20.12 13.35
CA ASP A 108 33.55 -21.31 14.06
C ASP A 108 32.77 -22.56 13.61
N ALA A 109 33.47 -23.68 13.49
CA ALA A 109 32.90 -24.93 12.98
C ALA A 109 31.71 -25.41 13.82
N SER A 110 31.77 -25.26 15.15
CA SER A 110 30.66 -25.67 16.02
C SER A 110 29.41 -24.82 15.82
N MET A 111 29.58 -23.53 15.51
CA MET A 111 28.45 -22.64 15.24
C MET A 111 27.84 -22.93 13.87
N ARG A 112 28.66 -23.26 12.87
CA ARG A 112 28.18 -23.73 11.55
C ARG A 112 27.37 -25.01 11.68
N GLU A 113 27.87 -25.99 12.43
CA GLU A 113 27.16 -27.25 12.67
C GLU A 113 25.81 -27.02 13.35
N ARG A 114 25.75 -26.16 14.39
CA ARG A 114 24.46 -25.79 15.01
C ARG A 114 23.49 -25.13 14.03
N MET A 115 23.96 -24.24 13.17
CA MET A 115 23.11 -23.62 12.15
C MET A 115 22.56 -24.65 11.15
N MET A 116 23.38 -25.61 10.72
CA MET A 116 22.93 -26.70 9.83
C MET A 116 21.90 -27.59 10.54
N GLN A 117 22.12 -27.90 11.81
CA GLN A 117 21.15 -28.65 12.62
C GLN A 117 19.81 -27.91 12.75
N ASP A 118 19.83 -26.60 13.00
CA ASP A 118 18.61 -25.78 13.05
C ASP A 118 17.86 -25.82 11.70
N HIS A 119 18.58 -25.74 10.58
CA HIS A 119 17.99 -25.85 9.25
C HIS A 119 17.43 -27.24 8.95
N GLN A 120 18.11 -28.29 9.41
CA GLN A 120 17.61 -29.67 9.31
C GLN A 120 16.34 -29.87 10.13
N MET A 121 16.27 -29.31 11.35
CA MET A 121 15.06 -29.36 12.18
C MET A 121 13.87 -28.66 11.50
N GLU A 122 14.11 -27.55 10.81
CA GLU A 122 13.07 -26.89 10.01
C GLU A 122 12.57 -27.80 8.87
N ASP A 123 13.46 -28.49 8.16
CA ASP A 123 13.08 -29.44 7.10
C ASP A 123 12.30 -30.64 7.64
N ASP A 124 12.78 -31.22 8.74
CA ASP A 124 12.13 -32.34 9.42
C ASP A 124 10.73 -31.94 9.90
N ALA A 125 10.53 -30.69 10.33
CA ALA A 125 9.22 -30.16 10.72
C ALA A 125 8.29 -29.90 9.53
N LEU A 126 8.84 -29.55 8.35
CA LEU A 126 8.05 -29.25 7.15
C LEU A 126 7.60 -30.53 6.43
N THR A 127 8.42 -31.58 6.49
CA THR A 127 8.22 -32.85 5.77
C THR A 127 6.83 -33.47 6.05
N PRO A 128 6.35 -33.60 7.30
CA PRO A 128 5.02 -34.14 7.57
C PRO A 128 3.88 -33.37 6.91
N TYR A 129 4.00 -32.04 6.78
CA TYR A 129 2.98 -31.24 6.10
C TYR A 129 2.95 -31.47 4.59
N LEU A 130 4.10 -31.74 3.97
CA LEU A 130 4.19 -32.13 2.56
C LEU A 130 3.48 -33.47 2.32
N GLU A 131 3.74 -34.44 3.19
CA GLU A 131 3.27 -35.81 3.02
C GLU A 131 1.78 -35.99 3.40
N THR A 132 1.33 -35.35 4.48
CA THR A 132 0.04 -35.67 5.10
C THR A 132 -0.96 -34.52 5.08
N ALA A 133 -0.49 -33.26 5.10
CA ALA A 133 -1.36 -32.08 5.19
C ALA A 133 -1.68 -31.45 3.82
N ARG A 134 -1.26 -32.08 2.71
CA ARG A 134 -1.49 -31.59 1.34
C ARG A 134 -0.97 -30.15 1.14
N LEU A 135 0.15 -29.81 1.79
CA LEU A 135 0.67 -28.45 1.85
C LEU A 135 0.82 -27.78 0.48
N GLU A 136 1.23 -28.53 -0.55
CA GLU A 136 1.37 -28.00 -1.91
C GLU A 136 0.05 -27.49 -2.48
N LYS A 137 -1.07 -28.18 -2.21
CA LYS A 137 -2.41 -27.71 -2.61
C LYS A 137 -2.76 -26.40 -1.91
N TRP A 138 -2.54 -26.34 -0.60
CA TRP A 138 -2.86 -25.13 0.17
C TRP A 138 -1.99 -23.95 -0.24
N HIS A 139 -0.73 -24.19 -0.57
CA HIS A 139 0.16 -23.19 -1.14
C HIS A 139 -0.39 -22.63 -2.46
N GLN A 140 -0.78 -23.51 -3.40
CA GLN A 140 -1.35 -23.09 -4.69
C GLN A 140 -2.64 -22.29 -4.50
N GLN A 141 -3.53 -22.72 -3.61
CA GLN A 141 -4.77 -22.01 -3.32
C GLN A 141 -4.50 -20.64 -2.69
N ALA A 142 -3.63 -20.55 -1.69
CA ALA A 142 -3.25 -19.28 -1.07
C ALA A 142 -2.62 -18.29 -2.08
N LEU A 143 -1.80 -18.78 -3.01
CA LEU A 143 -1.22 -18.00 -4.10
C LEU A 143 -2.28 -17.42 -5.03
N GLU A 144 -3.23 -18.24 -5.47
CA GLU A 144 -4.30 -17.77 -6.36
C GLU A 144 -5.24 -16.81 -5.66
N ILE A 145 -5.63 -17.07 -4.40
CA ILE A 145 -6.45 -16.15 -3.60
C ILE A 145 -5.72 -14.80 -3.45
N ALA A 146 -4.44 -14.79 -3.06
CA ALA A 146 -3.67 -13.56 -2.90
C ALA A 146 -3.55 -12.77 -4.22
N LYS A 147 -3.39 -13.47 -5.34
CA LYS A 147 -3.31 -12.86 -6.68
C LYS A 147 -4.65 -12.30 -7.15
N VAL A 148 -5.75 -12.99 -6.90
CA VAL A 148 -7.11 -12.52 -7.19
C VAL A 148 -7.44 -11.29 -6.34
N ASP A 149 -7.22 -11.37 -5.02
CA ASP A 149 -7.46 -10.26 -4.11
C ASP A 149 -6.66 -9.01 -4.52
N PHE A 150 -5.37 -9.16 -4.84
CA PHE A 150 -4.55 -8.05 -5.33
C PHE A 150 -5.10 -7.44 -6.63
N ARG A 151 -5.52 -8.26 -7.61
CA ARG A 151 -6.13 -7.75 -8.85
C ARG A 151 -7.43 -7.01 -8.59
N ASN A 152 -8.26 -7.51 -7.68
CA ASN A 152 -9.52 -6.88 -7.30
C ASN A 152 -9.28 -5.53 -6.61
N GLU A 153 -8.29 -5.44 -5.72
CA GLU A 153 -7.89 -4.18 -5.06
C GLU A 153 -7.45 -3.13 -6.09
N ILE A 154 -6.54 -3.48 -7.01
CA ILE A 154 -6.09 -2.56 -8.07
C ILE A 154 -7.23 -2.16 -9.02
N GLY A 155 -8.10 -3.10 -9.37
CA GLY A 155 -9.26 -2.84 -10.22
C GLY A 155 -10.27 -1.89 -9.56
N ALA A 156 -10.51 -2.06 -8.26
CA ALA A 156 -11.36 -1.18 -7.46
C ALA A 156 -10.74 0.22 -7.35
N GLU A 157 -9.45 0.34 -7.02
CA GLU A 157 -8.73 1.63 -6.97
C GLU A 157 -8.81 2.39 -8.31
N THR A 158 -8.66 1.68 -9.43
CA THR A 158 -8.72 2.29 -10.77
C THR A 158 -10.14 2.73 -11.13
N SER A 159 -11.15 1.92 -10.77
CA SER A 159 -12.56 2.26 -11.00
C SER A 159 -13.00 3.44 -10.15
N GLU A 160 -12.62 3.46 -8.87
CA GLU A 160 -12.90 4.55 -7.93
C GLU A 160 -12.23 5.85 -8.40
N GLY A 161 -10.95 5.79 -8.77
CA GLY A 161 -10.24 6.94 -9.37
C GLY A 161 -10.93 7.48 -10.62
N SER A 162 -11.37 6.58 -11.52
CA SER A 162 -12.11 7.00 -12.72
C SER A 162 -13.47 7.66 -12.42
N ILE A 163 -14.16 7.22 -11.36
CA ILE A 163 -15.42 7.83 -10.92
C ILE A 163 -15.16 9.22 -10.34
N MET A 164 -14.15 9.34 -9.48
CA MET A 164 -13.73 10.62 -8.90
C MET A 164 -13.33 11.63 -9.97
N ASP A 165 -12.56 11.22 -10.98
CA ASP A 165 -12.12 12.09 -12.08
C ASP A 165 -13.31 12.62 -12.90
N ARG A 166 -14.31 11.78 -13.18
CA ARG A 166 -15.53 12.20 -13.88
C ARG A 166 -16.39 13.14 -13.05
N GLU A 167 -16.47 12.90 -11.74
CA GLU A 167 -17.21 13.77 -10.84
C GLU A 167 -16.54 15.13 -10.72
N ALA A 168 -15.21 15.16 -10.55
CA ALA A 168 -14.42 16.39 -10.57
C ALA A 168 -14.63 17.18 -11.88
N ALA A 169 -14.59 16.51 -13.03
CA ALA A 169 -14.82 17.15 -14.33
C ALA A 169 -16.22 17.80 -14.42
N ARG A 170 -17.27 17.13 -13.93
CA ARG A 170 -18.63 17.69 -13.89
C ARG A 170 -18.73 18.91 -12.98
N THR A 171 -18.14 18.83 -11.78
CA THR A 171 -18.18 19.95 -10.84
C THR A 171 -17.44 21.18 -11.38
N LEU A 172 -16.36 20.99 -12.15
CA LEU A 172 -15.62 22.07 -12.78
C LEU A 172 -16.47 22.75 -13.86
N GLU A 173 -17.15 21.98 -14.71
CA GLU A 173 -18.04 22.50 -15.75
C GLU A 173 -19.20 23.32 -15.17
N GLU A 174 -19.81 22.83 -14.08
CA GLU A 174 -20.87 23.58 -13.37
C GLU A 174 -20.34 24.88 -12.78
N LEU A 175 -19.12 24.87 -12.22
CA LEU A 175 -18.49 26.06 -11.66
C LEU A 175 -18.16 27.08 -12.76
N GLU A 176 -17.56 26.66 -13.87
CA GLU A 176 -17.25 27.52 -15.03
C GLU A 176 -18.51 28.18 -15.58
N LYS A 177 -19.59 27.41 -15.72
CA LYS A 177 -20.89 27.94 -16.16
C LYS A 177 -21.43 28.98 -15.17
N SER A 178 -21.36 28.70 -13.88
CA SER A 178 -21.80 29.64 -12.84
C SER A 178 -20.98 30.95 -12.82
N ILE A 179 -19.67 30.85 -13.08
CA ILE A 179 -18.78 32.02 -13.19
C ILE A 179 -19.15 32.83 -14.43
N ALA A 180 -19.33 32.19 -15.58
CA ALA A 180 -19.70 32.86 -16.83
C ALA A 180 -21.06 33.58 -16.71
N ASP A 181 -22.06 32.95 -16.09
CA ASP A 181 -23.38 33.55 -15.86
C ASP A 181 -23.30 34.76 -14.90
N ASN A 182 -22.50 34.65 -13.84
CA ASN A 182 -22.29 35.74 -12.89
C ASN A 182 -21.52 36.92 -13.52
N GLU A 183 -20.48 36.64 -14.32
CA GLU A 183 -19.74 37.67 -15.06
C GLU A 183 -20.63 38.39 -16.08
N LYS A 184 -21.48 37.64 -16.80
CA LYS A 184 -22.47 38.21 -17.72
C LYS A 184 -23.47 39.09 -16.97
N GLY A 185 -24.01 38.63 -15.84
CA GLY A 185 -24.92 39.42 -15.02
C GLY A 185 -24.29 40.72 -14.51
N ARG A 186 -23.02 40.67 -14.06
CA ARG A 186 -22.27 41.87 -13.66
C ARG A 186 -22.02 42.81 -14.82
N ALA A 187 -21.70 42.30 -16.00
CA ALA A 187 -21.51 43.11 -17.20
C ALA A 187 -22.81 43.81 -17.64
N GLU A 188 -23.93 43.10 -17.59
CA GLU A 188 -25.26 43.65 -17.90
C GLU A 188 -25.66 44.75 -16.89
N ASP A 189 -25.42 44.54 -15.59
CA ASP A 189 -25.71 45.54 -14.54
C ASP A 189 -24.85 46.80 -14.70
N MET A 190 -23.57 46.65 -15.05
CA MET A 190 -22.67 47.78 -15.35
C MET A 190 -23.16 48.61 -16.55
N LEU A 191 -23.69 47.97 -17.60
CA LEU A 191 -24.21 48.66 -18.78
C LEU A 191 -25.56 49.38 -18.53
N MET A 192 -26.39 48.85 -17.62
CA MET A 192 -27.70 49.42 -17.29
C MET A 192 -27.64 50.53 -16.24
N SER A 193 -26.51 50.68 -15.56
CA SER A 193 -26.30 51.76 -14.59
C SER A 193 -26.16 53.13 -15.28
N LYS A 194 -27.26 53.89 -15.33
CA LYS A 194 -27.28 55.26 -15.88
C LYS A 194 -26.27 56.15 -15.15
N PRO A 195 -25.46 56.97 -15.86
CA PRO A 195 -24.55 57.90 -15.21
C PRO A 195 -25.36 58.90 -14.39
N ARG A 196 -25.21 58.85 -13.07
CA ARG A 196 -25.86 59.80 -12.16
C ARG A 196 -25.09 61.12 -12.18
N HIS A 197 -25.16 61.85 -13.29
CA HIS A 197 -24.70 63.23 -13.36
C HIS A 197 -25.64 64.09 -12.52
N LYS A 198 -25.35 64.25 -11.22
CA LYS A 198 -25.96 65.31 -10.44
C LYS A 198 -25.26 66.63 -10.78
N ALA A 199 -25.94 67.49 -11.52
CA ALA A 199 -25.57 68.90 -11.61
C ALA A 199 -25.62 69.50 -10.20
N LYS A 200 -24.52 70.08 -9.74
CA LYS A 200 -24.48 70.87 -8.50
C LYS A 200 -25.32 72.13 -8.70
N PRO A 201 -26.29 72.46 -7.83
CA PRO A 201 -26.86 73.79 -7.82
C PRO A 201 -25.83 74.78 -7.22
N LYS A 202 -25.68 75.92 -7.89
CA LYS A 202 -24.94 77.08 -7.38
C LYS A 202 -25.56 77.53 -6.05
N PHE A 203 -24.73 77.67 -5.02
CA PHE A 203 -25.08 78.36 -3.78
C PHE A 203 -24.05 79.48 -3.57
N ASP A 204 -24.53 80.72 -3.65
CA ASP A 204 -23.75 81.93 -3.37
C ASP A 204 -23.76 82.24 -1.85
N GLY A 205 -22.59 82.55 -1.31
CA GLY A 205 -22.45 83.62 -0.32
C GLY A 205 -22.53 83.31 1.19
N ARG A 206 -21.33 83.31 1.81
CA ARG A 206 -20.96 83.83 3.16
C ARG A 206 -21.50 83.15 4.43
N GLY A 207 -20.55 82.64 5.23
CA GLY A 207 -20.72 82.38 6.66
C GLY A 207 -19.46 81.80 7.29
N SER A 208 -18.94 82.48 8.31
CA SER A 208 -17.62 82.29 8.93
C SER A 208 -17.44 81.03 9.78
N ALA A 209 -16.17 80.59 9.83
CA ALA A 209 -15.40 80.11 10.99
C ALA A 209 -15.80 78.85 11.78
N SER A 210 -14.73 78.17 12.22
CA SER A 210 -14.60 77.31 13.41
C SER A 210 -14.79 75.79 13.24
N GLY A 211 -13.70 75.06 13.49
CA GLY A 211 -13.75 73.99 14.48
C GLY A 211 -13.59 72.53 14.02
N SER A 212 -12.44 71.96 14.37
CA SER A 212 -12.30 70.71 15.15
C SER A 212 -12.42 69.31 14.47
N VAL A 213 -11.24 68.70 14.26
CA VAL A 213 -10.72 67.46 14.90
C VAL A 213 -11.45 66.09 14.76
N ARG A 214 -10.63 65.08 14.33
CA ARG A 214 -10.68 63.61 14.57
C ARG A 214 -11.82 62.81 13.93
N SER A 215 -11.77 61.51 13.67
CA SER A 215 -10.86 60.37 13.91
C SER A 215 -11.32 59.28 12.92
N GLY A 216 -10.46 58.46 12.34
CA GLY A 216 -10.47 57.06 12.76
C GLY A 216 -9.77 56.15 11.76
N SER A 217 -8.67 55.57 12.22
CA SER A 217 -7.98 54.42 11.67
C SER A 217 -8.70 53.14 12.07
N PHE A 218 -8.84 52.18 11.16
CA PHE A 218 -8.92 50.76 11.52
C PHE A 218 -8.14 49.92 10.51
N ARG A 219 -6.94 49.51 10.93
CA ARG A 219 -6.15 48.40 10.36
C ARG A 219 -6.56 47.13 11.11
N SER A 220 -7.07 46.14 10.41
CA SER A 220 -7.23 44.78 10.94
C SER A 220 -5.98 43.96 10.58
N SER A 221 -5.29 43.44 11.60
CA SER A 221 -4.24 42.43 11.45
C SER A 221 -4.79 41.10 11.94
N VAL A 222 -4.76 40.10 11.06
CA VAL A 222 -5.10 38.70 11.37
C VAL A 222 -3.86 38.03 11.96
N LYS A 223 -3.99 37.47 13.17
CA LYS A 223 -3.02 36.52 13.74
C LYS A 223 -3.49 35.10 13.43
N LEU A 224 -2.62 34.32 12.80
CA LEU A 224 -2.73 32.87 12.68
C LEU A 224 -2.15 32.23 13.96
N TYR A 225 -2.89 31.28 14.52
CA TYR A 225 -2.36 30.20 15.35
C TYR A 225 -2.33 28.94 14.50
#